data_AF-A0A4Q5WGK1-F1
#
_entry.id   AF-A0A4Q5WGK1-F1
#
_cell.length_a   1.000
_cell.length_b   1.000
_cell.length_c   1.000
_cell.angle_alpha   90.00
_cell.angle_beta   90.00
_cell.angle_gamma   90.00
#
_symmetry.space_group_name_H-M   'P 1'
#
loop_
_entity.id
_entity.type
_entity.pdbx_description
1 polymer ?
#
loop_
_entity_poly.entity_id
_entity_poly.type
_entity_poly.pdbx_seq_one_letter_code
_entity_poly.pdbx_strand_id
1 'polypeptide(L)'
;MTRFFFPLLLLTGAAAGAQGRIVTEITNLRNDRGICRVCLFDRPEAFKGTAGTPLQCRLVPIRQGRAEAIFPDLNPGVYAIFAFHDANNNGKFDTNFLGIPREGYGASRNNLPFAAAPSFEANK
;
A
#
# COMPACT_ATOMS: atom_id res chain seq x y z
N MET A 1 66.44 2.90 4.53
CA MET A 1 65.41 2.23 3.70
C MET A 1 64.06 2.45 4.36
N THR A 2 63.37 3.54 4.01
CA THR A 2 62.10 3.94 4.61
C THR A 2 60.98 3.16 3.95
N ARG A 3 60.41 2.17 4.64
CA ARG A 3 59.27 1.39 4.14
C ARG A 3 57.99 2.20 4.35
N PHE A 4 57.35 2.62 3.26
CA PHE A 4 56.01 3.19 3.29
C PHE A 4 54.98 2.05 3.33
N PHE A 5 54.15 2.03 4.36
CA PHE A 5 52.99 1.15 4.46
C PHE A 5 51.81 1.86 3.79
N PHE A 6 51.33 1.33 2.66
CA PHE A 6 50.11 1.80 2.00
C PHE A 6 48.93 0.97 2.50
N PRO A 7 47.91 1.55 3.15
CA PRO A 7 46.74 0.79 3.55
C PRO A 7 45.92 0.49 2.29
N LEU A 8 45.61 -0.78 2.07
CA LEU A 8 44.67 -1.18 1.03
C LEU A 8 43.26 -0.77 1.47
N LEU A 9 42.74 0.31 0.90
CA LEU A 9 41.37 0.76 1.10
C LEU A 9 40.43 -0.17 0.31
N LEU A 10 39.79 -1.11 1.01
CA LEU A 10 38.70 -1.91 0.46
C LEU A 10 37.45 -1.01 0.30
N LEU A 11 37.19 -0.55 -0.94
CA LEU A 11 35.88 -0.02 -1.30
C LEU A 11 34.89 -1.19 -1.39
N THR A 12 34.03 -1.35 -0.38
CA THR A 12 32.83 -2.17 -0.51
C THR A 12 31.82 -1.42 -1.39
N GLY A 13 31.69 -1.83 -2.65
CA GLY A 13 30.62 -1.35 -3.51
C GLY A 13 29.26 -1.78 -2.93
N ALA A 14 28.42 -0.82 -2.56
CA ALA A 14 27.03 -1.11 -2.22
C ALA A 14 26.33 -1.64 -3.47
N ALA A 15 25.95 -2.92 -3.47
CA ALA A 15 25.05 -3.43 -4.49
C ALA A 15 23.71 -2.70 -4.34
N ALA A 16 23.40 -1.80 -5.27
CA ALA A 16 22.06 -1.24 -5.40
C ALA A 16 21.13 -2.41 -5.78
N GLY A 17 20.49 -3.02 -4.78
CA GLY A 17 19.50 -4.05 -5.02
C GLY A 17 18.38 -3.48 -5.89
N ALA A 18 17.99 -4.19 -6.94
CA ALA A 18 16.90 -3.74 -7.80
C ALA A 18 15.60 -3.63 -6.97
N GLN A 19 15.13 -2.41 -6.76
CA GLN A 19 13.82 -2.20 -6.16
C GLN A 19 12.72 -2.27 -7.24
N GLY A 20 11.68 -3.04 -6.97
CA GLY A 20 10.51 -3.17 -7.82
C GLY A 20 9.52 -2.01 -7.62
N ARG A 21 8.45 -2.03 -8.43
CA ARG A 21 7.29 -1.15 -8.23
C ARG A 21 5.99 -1.93 -8.37
N ILE A 22 4.98 -1.52 -7.62
CA ILE A 22 3.60 -1.97 -7.79
C ILE A 22 2.78 -0.78 -8.33
N VAL A 23 2.05 -1.01 -9.42
CA VAL A 23 1.06 -0.08 -9.97
C VAL A 23 -0.31 -0.70 -9.73
N THR A 24 -1.20 0.03 -9.06
CA THR A 24 -2.54 -0.43 -8.73
C THR A 24 -3.57 0.45 -9.42
N GLU A 25 -4.38 -0.16 -10.29
CA GLU A 25 -5.58 0.46 -10.83
C GLU A 25 -6.80 0.09 -9.96
N ILE A 26 -7.57 1.10 -9.57
CA ILE A 26 -8.82 0.97 -8.84
C ILE A 26 -9.92 1.35 -9.82
N THR A 27 -10.90 0.48 -9.94
CA THR A 27 -12.01 0.62 -10.89
C THR A 27 -13.34 0.57 -10.15
N ASN A 28 -14.43 0.91 -10.84
CA ASN A 28 -15.79 0.88 -10.32
C ASN A 28 -16.00 1.78 -9.08
N LEU A 29 -15.27 2.90 -9.00
CA LEU A 29 -15.58 3.93 -8.01
C LEU A 29 -16.90 4.60 -8.37
N ARG A 30 -17.76 4.77 -7.36
CA ARG A 30 -19.17 5.19 -7.56
C ARG A 30 -19.32 6.57 -8.18
N ASN A 31 -18.36 7.46 -7.95
CA ASN A 31 -18.30 8.82 -8.47
C ASN A 31 -16.89 9.40 -8.29
N ASP A 32 -16.63 10.55 -8.89
CA ASP A 32 -15.32 11.21 -8.88
C ASP A 32 -15.11 12.19 -7.73
N ARG A 33 -16.04 12.27 -6.76
CA ARG A 33 -15.90 13.18 -5.62
C ARG A 33 -14.88 12.65 -4.63
N GLY A 34 -14.15 13.57 -4.01
CA GLY A 34 -13.17 13.24 -2.98
C GLY A 34 -11.92 12.56 -3.56
N ILE A 35 -11.37 11.62 -2.79
CA ILE A 35 -10.11 10.95 -3.11
C ILE A 35 -10.21 9.44 -2.89
N CYS A 36 -9.42 8.68 -3.64
CA CYS A 36 -9.20 7.27 -3.33
C CYS A 36 -7.92 7.15 -2.52
N ARG A 37 -8.02 6.57 -1.33
CA ARG A 37 -6.87 6.22 -0.51
C ARG A 37 -6.49 4.78 -0.77
N VAL A 38 -5.26 4.55 -1.17
CA VAL A 38 -4.73 3.24 -1.53
C VAL A 38 -3.50 2.97 -0.69
N CYS A 39 -3.51 1.89 0.07
CA CYS A 39 -2.45 1.55 1.00
C CYS A 39 -1.88 0.17 0.68
N LEU A 40 -0.55 0.09 0.69
CA LEU A 40 0.26 -1.11 0.50
C LEU A 40 0.70 -1.63 1.86
N PHE A 41 0.57 -2.94 2.05
CA PHE A 41 0.92 -3.63 3.27
C PHE A 41 1.86 -4.78 2.96
N ASP A 42 2.80 -5.03 3.85
CA ASP A 42 3.80 -6.11 3.80
C ASP A 42 3.62 -7.12 4.93
N ARG A 43 2.64 -6.90 5.83
CA ARG A 43 2.39 -7.76 6.99
C ARG A 43 0.91 -7.83 7.41
N PRO A 44 0.48 -8.95 7.99
CA PRO A 44 -0.93 -9.19 8.33
C PRO A 44 -1.51 -8.24 9.39
N GLU A 45 -0.74 -7.87 10.41
CA GLU A 45 -1.23 -7.10 11.56
C GLU A 45 -1.59 -5.67 11.16
N ALA A 46 -0.77 -5.09 10.26
CA ALA A 46 -1.03 -3.76 9.71
C ALA A 46 -2.24 -3.78 8.78
N PHE A 47 -2.36 -4.83 7.94
CA PHE A 47 -3.50 -4.99 7.03
C PHE A 47 -4.83 -5.14 7.77
N LYS A 48 -4.84 -5.89 8.89
CA LYS A 48 -6.02 -6.03 9.76
C LYS A 48 -6.29 -4.79 10.62
N GLY A 49 -5.37 -3.82 10.68
CA GLY A 49 -5.47 -2.65 11.55
C GLY A 49 -5.30 -2.95 13.05
N THR A 50 -4.77 -4.13 13.41
CA THR A 50 -4.58 -4.52 14.82
C THR A 50 -3.26 -4.01 15.40
N ALA A 51 -2.22 -3.88 14.58
CA ALA A 51 -0.94 -3.30 14.99
C ALA A 51 -0.13 -2.79 13.80
N GLY A 52 0.60 -1.69 14.00
CA GLY A 52 1.45 -1.09 12.98
C GLY A 52 0.69 -0.23 11.97
N THR A 53 1.40 0.19 10.93
CA THR A 53 0.90 1.07 9.88
C THR A 53 1.13 0.43 8.51
N PRO A 54 0.38 0.84 7.48
CA PRO A 54 0.70 0.48 6.10
C PRO A 54 2.16 0.81 5.77
N LEU A 55 2.77 0.02 4.90
CA LEU A 55 4.13 0.28 4.41
C LEU A 55 4.19 1.60 3.65
N GLN A 56 3.20 1.83 2.77
CA GLN A 56 3.03 3.07 2.02
C GLN A 56 1.53 3.32 1.80
N CYS A 57 1.12 4.59 1.76
CA CYS A 57 -0.21 4.98 1.27
C CYS A 57 -0.09 6.08 0.20
N ARG A 58 -1.09 6.13 -0.68
CA ARG A 58 -1.28 7.17 -1.69
C ARG A 58 -2.70 7.71 -1.59
N LEU A 59 -2.83 9.02 -1.75
CA LEU A 59 -4.10 9.70 -1.94
C LEU A 59 -4.14 10.10 -3.41
N VAL A 60 -5.05 9.50 -4.16
CA VAL A 60 -5.08 9.62 -5.63
C VAL A 60 -6.43 10.16 -6.08
N PRO A 61 -6.45 11.10 -7.04
CA PRO A 61 -7.69 11.66 -7.55
C PRO A 61 -8.48 10.58 -8.29
N ILE A 62 -9.81 10.70 -8.24
CA ILE A 62 -10.72 9.82 -8.96
C ILE A 62 -11.12 10.53 -10.25
N ARG A 63 -11.04 9.81 -11.37
CA ARG A 63 -11.41 10.28 -12.71
C ARG A 63 -12.17 9.18 -13.43
N GLN A 64 -13.39 9.47 -13.85
CA GLN A 64 -14.27 8.56 -14.58
C GLN A 64 -14.45 7.21 -13.86
N GLY A 65 -14.63 7.25 -12.53
CA GLY A 65 -14.79 6.06 -11.71
C GLY A 65 -13.53 5.20 -11.57
N ARG A 66 -12.35 5.77 -11.85
CA ARG A 66 -11.04 5.10 -11.75
C ARG A 66 -10.03 5.92 -10.96
N ALA A 67 -9.05 5.25 -10.39
CA ALA A 67 -7.88 5.86 -9.77
C ALA A 67 -6.65 4.97 -9.95
N GLU A 68 -5.46 5.56 -9.97
CA GLU A 68 -4.19 4.83 -10.09
C GLU A 68 -3.24 5.23 -8.97
N ALA A 69 -2.65 4.24 -8.29
CA ALA A 69 -1.63 4.43 -7.27
C ALA A 69 -0.34 3.70 -7.65
N ILE A 70 0.79 4.40 -7.47
CA ILE A 70 2.13 3.85 -7.75
C ILE A 70 2.95 3.78 -6.45
N PHE A 71 3.50 2.60 -6.20
CA PHE A 71 4.37 2.28 -5.07
C PHE A 71 5.76 1.90 -5.60
N PRO A 72 6.72 2.84 -5.66
CA PRO A 72 8.09 2.58 -6.07
C PRO A 72 8.93 2.04 -4.90
N ASP A 73 10.18 1.69 -5.23
CA ASP A 73 11.24 1.40 -4.27
C ASP A 73 10.91 0.23 -3.33
N LEU A 74 10.26 -0.80 -3.87
CA LEU A 74 9.87 -1.98 -3.11
C LEU A 74 10.95 -3.05 -3.15
N ASN A 75 11.32 -3.55 -1.99
CA ASN A 75 12.13 -4.77 -1.91
C ASN A 75 11.33 -5.97 -2.47
N PRO A 76 12.01 -7.03 -2.93
CA PRO A 76 11.33 -8.29 -3.20
C PRO A 76 10.56 -8.77 -1.96
N GLY A 77 9.27 -9.06 -2.12
CA GLY A 77 8.39 -9.35 -1.00
C GLY A 77 6.97 -9.67 -1.42
N VAL A 78 6.14 -9.97 -0.42
CA VAL A 78 4.73 -10.28 -0.59
C VAL A 78 3.91 -9.11 -0.06
N TYR A 79 2.92 -8.67 -0.83
CA TYR A 79 2.22 -7.43 -0.57
C TYR A 79 0.73 -7.54 -0.79
N ALA A 80 -0.05 -6.87 0.06
CA ALA A 80 -1.48 -6.69 -0.16
C ALA A 80 -1.82 -5.21 -0.28
N ILE A 81 -2.86 -4.91 -1.06
CA ILE A 81 -3.46 -3.59 -1.20
C ILE A 81 -4.79 -3.56 -0.47
N PHE A 82 -5.04 -2.47 0.25
CA PHE A 82 -6.38 -2.05 0.63
C PHE A 82 -6.65 -0.65 0.07
N ALA A 83 -7.81 -0.45 -0.53
CA ALA A 83 -8.23 0.84 -1.07
C ALA A 83 -9.62 1.20 -0.54
N PHE A 84 -9.84 2.48 -0.28
CA PHE A 84 -11.17 3.00 -0.01
C PHE A 84 -11.39 4.37 -0.65
N HIS A 85 -12.64 4.64 -0.95
CA HIS A 85 -13.12 5.91 -1.51
C HIS A 85 -13.53 6.81 -0.34
N ASP A 86 -12.75 7.84 -0.05
CA ASP A 86 -13.10 8.91 0.88
C ASP A 86 -13.83 10.02 0.09
N ALA A 87 -15.16 9.89 -0.04
CA ALA A 87 -15.96 10.76 -0.88
C ALA A 87 -16.27 12.10 -0.20
N ASN A 88 -16.17 12.16 1.13
CA ASN A 88 -16.44 13.36 1.92
C ASN A 88 -15.17 14.13 2.33
N ASN A 89 -13.98 13.62 1.99
CA ASN A 89 -12.65 14.20 2.26
C ASN A 89 -12.36 14.41 3.75
N ASN A 90 -12.86 13.54 4.63
CA ASN A 90 -12.59 13.63 6.07
C ASN A 90 -11.30 12.91 6.49
N GLY A 91 -10.64 12.21 5.56
CA GLY A 91 -9.40 11.48 5.77
C GLY A 91 -9.56 10.15 6.52
N LYS A 92 -10.80 9.68 6.73
CA LYS A 92 -11.14 8.50 7.52
C LYS A 92 -11.78 7.43 6.66
N PHE A 93 -11.60 6.19 7.09
CA PHE A 93 -12.41 5.09 6.58
C PHE A 93 -13.72 5.05 7.37
N ASP A 94 -14.77 5.64 6.81
CA ASP A 94 -16.03 5.80 7.53
C ASP A 94 -16.80 4.49 7.67
N THR A 95 -17.15 4.15 8.92
CA THR A 95 -17.99 3.00 9.26
C THR A 95 -19.23 3.44 10.04
N ASN A 96 -20.29 2.63 10.02
CA ASN A 96 -21.42 2.80 10.95
C ASN A 96 -21.09 2.24 12.35
N PHE A 97 -22.05 2.29 13.28
CA PHE A 97 -21.88 1.82 14.67
C PHE A 97 -21.65 0.29 14.79
N LEU A 98 -21.92 -0.47 13.72
CA LEU A 98 -21.63 -1.90 13.62
C LEU A 98 -20.29 -2.19 12.92
N GLY A 99 -19.51 -1.16 12.57
CA GLY A 99 -18.24 -1.31 11.84
C GLY A 99 -18.40 -1.56 10.34
N ILE A 100 -19.62 -1.44 9.79
CA ILE A 100 -19.86 -1.65 8.35
C ILE A 100 -19.40 -0.39 7.57
N PRO A 101 -18.59 -0.54 6.51
CA PRO A 101 -18.14 0.57 5.68
C PRO A 101 -19.30 1.35 5.06
N ARG A 102 -19.23 2.68 5.12
CA ARG A 102 -20.22 3.60 4.52
C ARG A 102 -19.87 3.99 3.10
N GLU A 103 -18.60 3.86 2.74
CA GLU A 103 -18.07 4.21 1.42
C GLU A 103 -17.47 2.99 0.72
N GLY A 104 -17.16 3.14 -0.57
CA GLY A 104 -16.60 2.05 -1.36
C GLY A 104 -15.22 1.64 -0.88
N TYR A 105 -14.95 0.34 -0.84
CA TYR A 105 -13.63 -0.21 -0.50
C TYR A 105 -13.32 -1.46 -1.31
N GLY A 106 -12.05 -1.83 -1.32
CA GLY A 106 -11.58 -3.02 -2.01
C GLY A 106 -10.20 -3.46 -1.51
N ALA A 107 -9.84 -4.68 -1.88
CA ALA A 107 -8.51 -5.24 -1.62
C ALA A 107 -7.97 -5.91 -2.89
N SER A 108 -6.65 -6.06 -2.98
CA SER A 108 -6.01 -6.85 -4.06
C SER A 108 -6.55 -8.27 -4.09
N ARG A 109 -6.65 -8.90 -5.26
CA ARG A 109 -7.39 -10.17 -5.50
C ARG A 109 -8.91 -10.10 -5.29
N ASN A 110 -9.46 -8.95 -4.88
CA ASN A 110 -10.89 -8.74 -4.70
C ASN A 110 -11.55 -9.78 -3.77
N ASN A 111 -10.82 -10.28 -2.76
CA ASN A 111 -11.36 -11.23 -1.80
C ASN A 111 -11.95 -10.48 -0.59
N LEU A 112 -13.23 -10.19 -0.69
CA LEU A 112 -14.02 -9.43 0.30
C LEU A 112 -15.06 -10.35 0.94
N PRO A 113 -14.79 -10.93 2.12
CA PRO A 113 -15.76 -11.77 2.81
C PRO A 113 -16.98 -10.96 3.27
N PHE A 114 -18.17 -11.56 3.16
CA PHE A 114 -19.45 -10.87 3.39
C PHE A 114 -19.61 -10.28 4.81
N ALA A 115 -19.11 -10.99 5.82
CA ALA A 115 -19.33 -10.65 7.23
C ALA A 115 -18.01 -10.53 8.02
N ALA A 116 -16.89 -10.25 7.34
CA ALA A 116 -15.59 -10.09 7.96
C ALA A 116 -14.73 -9.06 7.22
N ALA A 117 -13.71 -8.55 7.89
CA ALA A 117 -12.67 -7.78 7.22
C ALA A 117 -11.86 -8.68 6.27
N PRO A 118 -11.36 -8.17 5.13
CA PRO A 118 -10.44 -8.91 4.28
C PRO A 118 -9.19 -9.30 5.06
N SER A 119 -8.63 -10.47 4.76
CA SER A 119 -7.37 -10.92 5.36
C SER A 119 -6.20 -10.70 4.41
N PHE A 120 -5.01 -10.48 4.98
CA PHE A 120 -3.78 -10.36 4.21
C PHE A 120 -3.52 -11.63 3.39
N GLU A 121 -3.62 -12.81 4.01
CA GLU A 121 -3.40 -14.10 3.33
C GLU A 121 -4.26 -14.30 2.09
N ALA A 122 -5.52 -13.85 2.14
CA ALA A 122 -6.45 -13.98 1.03
C ALA A 122 -6.23 -12.93 -0.09
N ASN A 123 -5.48 -11.86 0.20
CA ASN A 123 -5.35 -10.69 -0.67
C ASN A 123 -3.88 -10.32 -1.02
N LYS A 124 -2.88 -11.07 -0.57
CA LYS A 124 -1.44 -10.81 -0.81
C LYS A 124 -0.89 -11.35 -2.14
#